data_AF-A0A1Z4NIT9-F1
#
_entry.id   AF-A0A1Z4NIT9-F1
#
_cell.length_a   1.000
_cell.length_b   1.000
_cell.length_c   1.000
_cell.angle_alpha   90.00
_cell.angle_beta   90.00
_cell.angle_gamma   90.00
#
_symmetry.space_group_name_H-M   'P 1'
#
loop_
_entity.id
_entity.type
_entity.pdbx_description
1 polymer ?
#
loop_
_entity_poly.entity_id
_entity_poly.type
_entity_poly.pdbx_seq_one_letter_code
_entity_poly.pdbx_strand_id
1 'polypeptide(L)' 'MMAMFSLSVIKASKEAAINLKKLHEIPCYRCDFYTRDHRLKCTVHPLTACSEEALGCLDFELKRASETTSHRRWEK' A
#
# COMPACT_ATOMS: atom_id res chain seq x y z
N MET A 1 -26.49 17.71 24.29
CA MET A 1 -26.23 16.31 23.88
C MET A 1 -25.63 16.19 22.47
N MET A 2 -26.15 16.90 21.45
CA MET A 2 -25.65 16.81 20.06
C MET A 2 -24.20 17.30 19.84
N ALA A 3 -23.74 18.29 20.60
CA ALA A 3 -22.37 18.82 20.47
C ALA A 3 -21.26 17.81 20.86
N MET A 4 -21.56 16.84 21.73
CA MET A 4 -20.61 15.79 22.11
C MET A 4 -20.39 14.80 20.97
N PHE A 5 -21.47 14.49 20.24
CA PHE A 5 -21.41 13.57 19.09
C PHE A 5 -20.68 14.20 17.90
N SER A 6 -20.94 15.47 17.60
CA SER A 6 -20.30 16.16 16.47
C SER A 6 -18.78 16.27 16.66
N LEU A 7 -18.30 16.61 17.85
CA LEU A 7 -16.85 16.64 18.14
C LEU A 7 -16.21 15.25 18.03
N SER A 8 -16.91 14.20 18.47
CA SER A 8 -16.44 12.82 18.36
C SER A 8 -16.32 12.38 16.90
N VAL A 9 -17.32 12.69 16.07
CA VAL A 9 -17.29 12.42 14.62
C VAL A 9 -16.14 13.17 13.94
N ILE A 10 -15.96 14.46 14.24
CA ILE A 10 -14.88 15.26 13.65
C ILE A 10 -13.50 14.69 14.00
N LYS A 11 -13.29 14.25 15.26
CA LYS A 11 -12.04 13.62 15.68
C LYS A 11 -11.76 12.33 14.91
N ALA A 12 -12.75 11.44 14.83
CA ALA A 12 -12.63 10.18 14.10
C ALA A 12 -12.31 10.39 12.61
N SER A 13 -12.98 11.35 11.96
CA SER A 13 -12.74 11.68 10.55
C SER A 13 -11.33 12.20 10.29
N LYS A 14 -10.78 13.04 11.19
CA LYS A 14 -9.42 13.56 11.06
C LYS A 14 -8.37 12.45 11.16
N GLU A 15 -8.56 11.54 12.10
CA GLU A 15 -7.66 10.40 12.29
C GLU A 15 -7.70 9.43 11.10
N ALA A 16 -8.91 9.15 10.59
CA ALA A 16 -9.08 8.36 9.37
C ALA A 16 -8.37 8.99 8.16
N ALA A 17 -8.46 10.31 7.99
CA ALA A 17 -7.79 11.02 6.90
C ALA A 17 -6.26 10.95 6.99
N ILE A 18 -5.70 11.07 8.20
CA ILE A 18 -4.25 10.93 8.45
C ILE A 18 -3.79 9.51 8.11
N ASN A 19 -4.51 8.50 8.57
CA ASN A 19 -4.18 7.11 8.28
C ASN A 19 -4.26 6.78 6.79
N LEU A 20 -5.27 7.30 6.09
CA LEU A 20 -5.39 7.14 4.65
C LEU A 20 -4.21 7.80 3.91
N LYS A 21 -3.80 8.99 4.33
CA LYS A 21 -2.65 9.69 3.76
C LYS A 21 -1.37 8.85 3.91
N LYS A 22 -1.11 8.32 5.10
CA LYS A 22 0.02 7.42 5.35
C LYS A 22 0.01 6.18 4.46
N LEU A 23 -1.17 5.55 4.31
CA LEU A 23 -1.31 4.37 3.46
C LEU A 23 -1.03 4.69 1.97
N HIS A 24 -1.49 5.85 1.50
CA HIS A 24 -1.23 6.31 0.12
C HIS A 24 0.24 6.72 -0.12
N GLU A 25 0.98 7.09 0.92
CA GLU A 25 2.41 7.41 0.82
C GLU A 25 3.27 6.17 0.57
N ILE A 26 2.78 4.96 0.86
CA ILE A 26 3.54 3.72 0.67
C ILE A 26 3.63 3.38 -0.83
N PRO A 27 4.84 3.34 -1.43
CA PRO A 27 5.00 3.23 -2.88
C PRO A 27 4.87 1.80 -3.42
N CYS A 28 4.64 0.78 -2.57
CA CYS A 28 4.68 -0.65 -2.93
C CYS A 28 3.81 -1.01 -4.15
N TYR A 29 2.62 -0.44 -4.30
CA TYR A 29 1.72 -0.76 -5.43
C TYR A 29 2.31 -0.40 -6.80
N ARG A 30 3.25 0.55 -6.83
CA ARG A 30 3.93 1.02 -8.05
C ARG A 30 5.28 0.33 -8.27
N CYS A 31 5.66 -0.59 -7.40
CA CYS A 31 6.94 -1.30 -7.47
C CYS A 31 6.88 -2.47 -8.47
N ASP A 32 7.97 -2.74 -9.20
CA ASP A 32 8.07 -3.86 -10.14
C ASP A 32 8.02 -5.23 -9.44
N PHE A 33 8.56 -5.29 -8.22
CA PHE A 33 8.57 -6.49 -7.36
C PHE A 33 7.23 -6.80 -6.67
N TYR A 34 6.20 -5.97 -6.89
CA TYR A 34 4.89 -6.14 -6.26
C TYR A 34 4.02 -7.16 -6.99
N THR A 35 3.74 -8.28 -6.31
CA THR A 35 3.11 -9.48 -6.88
C THR A 35 1.59 -9.53 -6.73
N ARG A 36 0.96 -8.59 -5.99
CA ARG A 36 -0.49 -8.54 -5.70
C ARG A 36 -1.07 -9.79 -5.02
N ASP A 37 -0.24 -10.71 -4.55
CA ASP A 37 -0.67 -11.89 -3.80
C ASP A 37 -0.69 -11.57 -2.30
N HIS A 38 -1.73 -12.00 -1.59
CA HIS A 38 -1.85 -11.85 -0.15
C HIS A 38 -0.78 -12.65 0.61
N ARG A 39 -0.32 -13.77 0.05
CA ARG A 39 0.69 -14.66 0.65
C ARG A 39 2.11 -14.15 0.40
N LEU A 40 2.33 -13.53 -0.74
CA LEU A 40 3.61 -12.98 -1.14
C LEU A 40 3.36 -11.60 -1.74
N LYS A 41 3.47 -10.55 -0.91
CA LYS A 41 3.18 -9.17 -1.33
C LYS A 41 4.31 -8.57 -2.18
N CYS A 42 5.55 -8.87 -1.83
CA CYS A 42 6.77 -8.42 -2.51
C CYS A 42 7.76 -9.59 -2.57
N THR A 43 8.51 -9.71 -3.67
CA THR A 43 9.50 -10.78 -3.84
C THR A 43 10.80 -10.54 -3.07
N VAL A 44 11.14 -9.28 -2.79
CA VAL A 44 12.35 -8.90 -2.04
C VAL A 44 12.07 -8.84 -0.54
N HIS A 45 10.98 -8.17 -0.18
CA HIS A 45 10.61 -7.88 1.21
C HIS A 45 9.18 -8.33 1.53
N PRO A 46 8.92 -9.65 1.62
CA PRO A 46 7.55 -10.17 1.74
C PRO A 46 6.85 -9.81 3.06
N LEU A 47 7.60 -9.64 4.15
CA LEU A 47 7.05 -9.36 5.48
C LEU A 47 6.73 -7.88 5.70
N THR A 48 7.55 -6.99 5.15
CA THR A 48 7.45 -5.54 5.39
C THR A 48 6.68 -4.79 4.30
N ALA A 49 6.34 -5.46 3.18
CA ALA A 49 5.58 -4.85 2.10
C ALA A 49 4.20 -4.33 2.53
N CYS A 50 3.82 -3.17 1.99
CA CYS A 50 2.55 -2.48 2.29
C CYS A 50 2.39 -2.08 3.77
N SER A 51 3.51 -1.84 4.46
CA SER A 51 3.54 -1.31 5.83
C SER A 51 4.26 0.05 5.86
N GLU A 52 4.21 0.75 7.00
CA GLU A 52 4.96 2.00 7.19
C GLU A 52 6.48 1.80 7.03
N GLU A 53 7.01 0.60 7.27
CA GLU A 53 8.43 0.27 7.09
C GLU A 53 8.87 0.27 5.62
N ALA A 54 7.93 0.16 4.68
CA ALA A 54 8.22 0.22 3.25
C ALA A 54 8.28 1.66 2.72
N LEU A 55 8.03 2.68 3.56
CA LEU A 55 8.28 4.08 3.23
C LEU A 55 9.79 4.27 3.03
N GLY A 56 10.20 4.68 1.83
CA GLY A 56 11.61 4.86 1.49
C GLY A 56 12.37 3.55 1.25
N CYS A 57 11.68 2.46 0.86
CA CYS A 57 12.31 1.20 0.47
C CYS A 57 13.45 1.42 -0.55
N LEU A 58 14.64 0.89 -0.24
CA LEU A 58 15.84 1.05 -1.06
C LEU A 58 15.78 0.29 -2.39
N ASP A 59 15.07 -0.84 -2.41
CA ASP A 59 14.89 -1.67 -3.61
C ASP A 59 13.66 -1.26 -4.43
N PHE A 60 13.12 -0.06 -4.19
CA PHE A 60 11.97 0.42 -4.92
C PHE A 60 12.32 0.71 -6.38
N GLU A 61 11.77 -0.11 -7.28
CA GLU A 61 11.85 0.09 -8.73
C GLU A 61 10.47 0.39 -9.31
N LEU A 62 10.34 1.47 -10.07
CA LEU A 62 9.06 1.83 -10.68
C LEU A 62 8.66 0.80 -11.74
N LYS A 63 7.46 0.23 -11.59
CA LYS A 63 6.88 -0.71 -12.57
C LYS A 63 6.90 -0.07 -13.96
N ARG A 64 7.66 -0.66 -14.88
CA ARG A 64 7.79 -0.16 -16.25
C ARG A 64 6.44 -0.32 -16.97
N ALA A 65 5.99 0.73 -17.63
CA ALA A 65 4.69 0.78 -18.30
C ALA A 65 4.55 -0.21 -19.48
N SER A 66 5.62 -0.92 -19.84
CA SER A 66 5.67 -1.82 -21.00
C SER A 66 5.18 -3.25 -20.74
N GLU A 67 4.87 -3.64 -19.51
CA GLU A 67 4.59 -5.05 -19.17
C GLU A 67 3.17 -5.27 -18.63
N THR A 68 2.19 -5.14 -19.54
CA THR A 68 0.82 -5.67 -19.35
C THR A 68 0.72 -7.16 -19.70
N THR A 69 1.84 -7.85 -19.96
CA THR A 69 1.85 -9.27 -20.38
C THR A 69 2.69 -10.16 -19.47
N SER A 70 2.42 -10.18 -18.16
CA SER A 70 2.99 -11.20 -17.25
C SER A 70 1.95 -11.97 -16.42
N HIS A 71 0.68 -11.93 -16.81
CA HIS A 71 -0.33 -12.89 -16.32
C HIS A 71 -0.19 -14.29 -16.97
N ARG A 72 0.97 -14.63 -17.56
CA ARG A 72 1.34 -15.99 -17.99
C ARG A 72 2.54 -16.51 -17.19
N ARG A 73 2.33 -16.82 -15.90
CA ARG A 73 3.27 -17.60 -15.09
C ARG A 73 2.61 -18.83 -14.43
N TRP A 74 1.55 -19.35 -15.06
CA TRP A 74 0.99 -20.68 -14.74
C TRP A 74 0.64 -21.43 -16.03
N GLU A 75 1.57 -21.48 -17.00
CA GLU A 75 1.60 -22.53 -18.03
C GLU A 75 2.57 -23.63 -17.52
N LYS A 76 2.07 -24.48 -16.63
CA LYS A 76 2.51 -25.86 -16.41
C LYS A 76 1.31 -26.68 -15.97
#